data_AF-A0A9E6RD79-F1
#
_entry.id   AF-A0A9E6RD79-F1
#
_cell.length_a   1.000
_cell.length_b   1.000
_cell.length_c   1.000
_cell.angle_alpha   90.00
_cell.angle_beta   90.00
_cell.angle_gamma   90.00
#
_symmetry.space_group_name_H-M   'P 1'
#
loop_
_entity.id
_entity.type
_entity.pdbx_description
1 polymer ?
#
loop_
_entity_poly.entity_id
_entity_poly.type
_entity_poly.pdbx_seq_one_letter_code
_entity_poly.pdbx_strand_id
1 'polypeptide(L)'
;MSVDEASPPLAKRLWIYQAERFPLAKTAPLIAVFSVASISVSAHLAGRPLPGFWAFAVAFAVTMILFFEMRACDEVKDAEDDRRFRPERPVPRGLVTLRLIVGLGIAGFFATLLIAAAYAPSLVWPLALVQAWLALMTVEFFAPDWLRDRPVPLSRLAYGDHAADRPVPHRLRVAAGRGLAAARPLDFSRALLRERLRDRDRPKTLRQGERAAGRRDLFGADGA
;
A
#
# COMPACT_ATOMS: atom_id res chain seq x y z
N MET A 1 -43.14 -6.94 19.23
CA MET A 1 -43.10 -5.89 18.19
C MET A 1 -42.53 -4.64 18.84
N SER A 2 -41.21 -4.50 18.84
CA SER A 2 -40.51 -3.44 19.58
C SER A 2 -39.68 -2.63 18.61
N VAL A 3 -40.20 -1.43 18.34
CA VAL A 3 -39.53 -0.19 17.95
C VAL A 3 -38.39 -0.34 16.94
N ASP A 4 -38.68 0.03 15.70
CA ASP A 4 -37.69 0.47 14.71
C ASP A 4 -36.63 1.35 15.40
N GLU A 5 -35.45 0.81 15.67
CA GLU A 5 -34.25 1.63 15.83
C GLU A 5 -34.07 2.35 14.49
N ALA A 6 -34.59 3.58 14.41
CA ALA A 6 -34.45 4.42 13.23
C ALA A 6 -32.95 4.57 12.95
N SER A 7 -32.46 3.75 12.04
CA SER A 7 -31.06 3.75 11.61
C SER A 7 -30.70 5.19 11.28
N PRO A 8 -29.53 5.70 11.75
CA PRO A 8 -29.19 7.10 11.56
C PRO A 8 -29.27 7.47 10.06
N PRO A 9 -29.58 8.73 9.73
CA PRO A 9 -29.69 9.18 8.36
C PRO A 9 -28.47 8.77 7.52
N LEU A 10 -28.68 8.44 6.24
CA LEU A 10 -27.61 7.96 5.37
C LEU A 10 -26.38 8.88 5.37
N ALA A 11 -26.59 10.21 5.38
CA ALA A 11 -25.53 11.19 5.48
C ALA A 11 -24.67 11.03 6.75
N LYS A 12 -25.31 10.76 7.89
CA LYS A 12 -24.61 10.50 9.16
C LYS A 12 -23.83 9.19 9.11
N ARG A 13 -24.39 8.15 8.49
CA ARG A 13 -23.71 6.86 8.27
C ARG A 13 -22.48 7.01 7.36
N LEU A 14 -22.60 7.77 6.28
CA LEU A 14 -21.49 8.09 5.38
C LEU A 14 -20.43 8.97 6.07
N TRP A 15 -20.84 9.90 6.92
CA TRP A 15 -19.93 10.72 7.72
C TRP A 15 -19.13 9.89 8.73
N ILE A 16 -19.77 8.92 9.38
CA ILE A 16 -19.08 7.97 10.27
C ILE A 16 -18.15 7.06 9.45
N TYR A 17 -18.62 6.57 8.30
CA TYR A 17 -17.79 5.76 7.39
C TYR A 17 -16.51 6.48 6.96
N GLN A 18 -16.61 7.75 6.52
CA GLN A 18 -15.40 8.50 6.16
C GLN A 18 -14.51 8.72 7.39
N ALA A 19 -15.06 9.02 8.56
CA ALA A 19 -14.24 9.25 9.75
C ALA A 19 -13.43 8.00 10.16
N GLU A 20 -14.04 6.81 10.05
CA GLU A 20 -13.42 5.53 10.42
C GLU A 20 -12.45 5.00 9.33
N ARG A 21 -12.77 5.17 8.05
CA ARG A 21 -11.99 4.56 6.94
C ARG A 21 -11.06 5.51 6.22
N PHE A 22 -11.43 6.79 6.16
CA PHE A 22 -10.73 7.81 5.40
C PHE A 22 -10.91 9.18 6.05
N PRO A 23 -10.25 9.44 7.20
CA PRO A 23 -10.51 10.63 8.02
C PRO A 23 -10.20 11.90 7.22
N LEU A 24 -11.23 12.50 6.60
CA LEU A 24 -11.07 13.59 5.65
C LEU A 24 -10.35 14.79 6.25
N ALA A 25 -10.55 15.04 7.54
CA ALA A 25 -9.88 16.11 8.27
C ALA A 25 -8.34 15.98 8.24
N LYS A 26 -7.80 14.76 8.16
CA LYS A 26 -6.36 14.51 8.06
C LYS A 26 -5.93 14.36 6.60
N THR A 27 -6.75 13.68 5.79
CA THR A 27 -6.34 13.36 4.42
C THR A 27 -6.49 14.52 3.45
N ALA A 28 -7.52 15.35 3.58
CA ALA A 28 -7.73 16.48 2.67
C ALA A 28 -6.59 17.51 2.72
N PRO A 29 -6.08 17.95 3.88
CA PRO A 29 -4.91 18.83 3.92
C PRO A 29 -3.67 18.21 3.26
N LEU A 30 -3.45 16.91 3.49
CA LEU A 30 -2.32 16.20 2.89
C LEU A 30 -2.45 16.13 1.36
N ILE A 31 -3.64 15.81 0.86
CA ILE A 31 -3.92 15.77 -0.59
C ILE A 31 -3.81 17.17 -1.21
N ALA A 32 -4.21 18.22 -0.49
CA ALA A 32 -4.05 19.61 -0.95
C ALA A 32 -2.56 19.95 -1.11
N VAL A 33 -1.73 19.68 -0.10
CA VAL A 33 -0.28 19.89 -0.16
C VAL A 33 0.34 19.05 -1.29
N PHE A 34 -0.04 17.77 -1.39
CA PHE A 34 0.43 16.88 -2.46
C PHE A 34 0.08 17.42 -3.85
N SER A 35 -1.15 17.90 -4.05
CA SER A 35 -1.61 18.44 -5.34
C SER A 35 -0.88 19.72 -5.71
N VAL A 36 -0.72 20.63 -4.75
CA VAL A 36 0.03 21.89 -4.94
C VAL A 36 1.49 21.59 -5.25
N ALA A 37 2.14 20.71 -4.49
CA ALA A 37 3.52 20.32 -4.71
C ALA A 37 3.71 19.66 -6.09
N SER A 38 2.83 18.72 -6.47
CA SER A 38 2.90 18.03 -7.76
C SER A 38 2.80 18.99 -8.94
N ILE A 39 1.84 19.91 -8.91
CA ILE A 39 1.70 20.94 -9.94
C ILE A 39 2.91 21.87 -9.97
N SER A 40 3.36 22.33 -8.80
CA SER A 40 4.46 23.30 -8.69
C SER A 40 5.79 22.72 -9.19
N VAL A 41 6.11 21.49 -8.78
CA VAL A 41 7.29 20.76 -9.25
C VAL A 41 7.18 20.50 -10.76
N SER A 42 6.01 20.06 -11.24
CA SER A 42 5.79 19.84 -12.67
C SER A 42 5.93 21.13 -13.49
N ALA A 43 5.48 22.27 -12.97
CA ALA A 43 5.66 23.57 -13.62
C ALA A 43 7.12 23.99 -13.66
N HIS A 44 7.81 23.87 -12.52
CA HIS A 44 9.22 24.21 -12.39
C HIS A 44 10.11 23.38 -13.32
N LEU A 45 9.94 22.05 -13.32
CA LEU A 45 10.72 21.15 -14.17
C LEU A 45 10.45 21.33 -15.67
N ALA A 46 9.24 21.75 -16.04
CA ALA A 46 8.89 22.04 -17.42
C ALA A 46 9.22 23.49 -17.86
N GLY A 47 9.80 24.31 -16.97
CA GLY A 47 10.11 25.71 -17.27
C GLY A 47 8.88 26.57 -17.62
N ARG A 48 7.69 26.16 -17.16
CA ARG A 48 6.41 26.82 -17.46
C ARG A 48 5.92 27.65 -16.26
N PRO A 49 5.15 28.72 -16.49
CA PRO A 49 4.53 29.46 -15.40
C PRO A 49 3.56 28.56 -14.63
N LEU A 50 3.33 28.91 -13.35
CA LEU A 50 2.33 28.24 -12.54
C LEU A 50 0.94 28.42 -13.17
N PRO A 51 0.12 27.36 -13.22
CA PRO A 51 -1.23 27.47 -13.76
C PRO A 51 -2.13 28.27 -12.81
N GLY A 52 -3.28 28.73 -13.31
CA GLY A 52 -4.26 29.46 -12.49
C GLY A 52 -4.83 28.61 -11.35
N PHE A 53 -5.44 29.27 -10.37
CA PHE A 53 -6.02 28.65 -9.17
C PHE A 53 -6.91 27.42 -9.46
N TRP A 54 -7.70 27.48 -10.53
CA TRP A 54 -8.58 26.38 -10.94
C TRP A 54 -7.86 25.06 -11.23
N ALA A 55 -6.60 25.11 -11.69
CA ALA A 55 -5.80 23.90 -11.91
C ALA A 55 -5.55 23.15 -10.60
N PHE A 56 -5.25 23.88 -9.53
CA PHE A 56 -5.03 23.32 -8.21
C PHE A 56 -6.33 22.77 -7.62
N ALA A 57 -7.45 23.48 -7.79
CA ALA A 57 -8.76 23.02 -7.34
C ALA A 57 -9.20 21.73 -8.05
N VAL A 58 -9.03 21.67 -9.38
CA VAL A 58 -9.34 20.48 -10.19
C VAL A 58 -8.44 19.30 -9.80
N ALA A 59 -7.13 19.52 -9.69
CA ALA A 59 -6.20 18.46 -9.29
C ALA A 59 -6.50 17.93 -7.88
N PHE A 60 -6.82 18.81 -6.93
CA PHE A 60 -7.26 18.44 -5.60
C PHE A 60 -8.54 17.59 -5.65
N ALA A 61 -9.57 18.04 -6.37
CA ALA A 61 -10.84 17.34 -6.48
C ALA A 61 -10.68 15.96 -7.13
N VAL A 62 -9.97 15.87 -8.25
CA VAL A 62 -9.70 14.59 -8.94
C VAL A 62 -8.90 13.65 -8.04
N THR A 63 -7.87 14.15 -7.36
CA THR A 63 -7.06 13.32 -6.45
C THR A 63 -7.90 12.84 -5.26
N MET A 64 -8.75 13.68 -4.68
CA MET A 64 -9.66 13.30 -3.62
C MET A 64 -10.60 12.16 -4.06
N ILE A 65 -11.15 12.23 -5.27
CA ILE A 65 -12.02 11.17 -5.80
C ILE A 65 -11.23 9.89 -6.05
N LEU A 66 -10.03 9.97 -6.65
CA LEU A 66 -9.17 8.80 -6.89
C LEU A 66 -8.79 8.09 -5.57
N PHE A 67 -8.51 8.84 -4.51
CA PHE A 67 -8.24 8.25 -3.19
C PHE A 67 -9.48 7.56 -2.60
N PHE A 68 -10.66 8.13 -2.80
CA PHE A 68 -11.90 7.48 -2.40
C PHE A 68 -12.15 6.20 -3.22
N GLU A 69 -11.91 6.20 -4.53
CA GLU A 69 -12.04 5.03 -5.39
C GLU A 69 -11.08 3.92 -4.97
N MET A 70 -9.80 4.24 -4.71
CA MET A 70 -8.84 3.27 -4.15
C MET A 70 -9.39 2.61 -2.88
N ARG A 71 -9.98 3.41 -1.98
CA ARG A 71 -10.55 2.89 -0.75
C ARG A 71 -11.78 2.02 -0.99
N ALA A 72 -12.63 2.40 -1.94
CA ALA A 72 -13.80 1.61 -2.33
C ALA A 72 -13.38 0.27 -2.94
N CYS A 73 -12.33 0.26 -3.77
CA CYS A 73 -11.73 -0.95 -4.33
C CYS A 73 -11.19 -1.87 -3.23
N ASP A 74 -10.49 -1.33 -2.22
CA ASP A 74 -10.01 -2.11 -1.08
C ASP A 74 -11.17 -2.77 -0.29
N GLU A 75 -12.31 -2.08 -0.12
CA GLU A 75 -13.49 -2.68 0.53
C GLU A 75 -14.10 -3.82 -0.28
N VAL A 76 -14.03 -3.77 -1.62
CA VAL A 76 -14.49 -4.86 -2.48
C VAL A 76 -13.53 -6.03 -2.40
N LYS A 77 -12.22 -5.74 -2.49
CA LYS A 77 -11.15 -6.73 -2.47
C LYS A 77 -11.11 -7.50 -1.15
N ASP A 78 -11.18 -6.79 -0.03
CA ASP A 78 -11.09 -7.37 1.31
C ASP A 78 -12.45 -7.86 1.85
N ALA A 79 -13.54 -7.82 1.07
CA ALA A 79 -14.90 -8.02 1.57
C ALA A 79 -15.12 -9.36 2.29
N GLU A 80 -14.54 -10.44 1.79
CA GLU A 80 -14.67 -11.78 2.37
C GLU A 80 -13.80 -11.95 3.63
N ASP A 81 -12.55 -11.52 3.55
CA ASP A 81 -11.61 -11.58 4.68
C ASP A 81 -12.04 -10.68 5.84
N ASP A 82 -12.55 -9.48 5.55
CA ASP A 82 -13.05 -8.55 6.56
C ASP A 82 -14.26 -9.10 7.29
N ARG A 83 -15.17 -9.80 6.60
CA ARG A 83 -16.31 -10.46 7.25
C ARG A 83 -15.85 -11.55 8.22
N ARG A 84 -14.74 -12.23 7.93
CA ARG A 84 -14.26 -13.37 8.71
C ARG A 84 -13.36 -12.96 9.88
N PHE A 85 -12.52 -11.95 9.69
CA PHE A 85 -11.44 -11.62 10.62
C PHE A 85 -11.55 -10.22 11.24
N ARG A 86 -12.41 -9.35 10.70
CA ARG A 86 -12.54 -7.94 11.13
C ARG A 86 -14.00 -7.45 11.16
N PRO A 87 -14.86 -8.09 11.96
CA PRO A 87 -16.29 -7.77 12.01
C PRO A 87 -16.57 -6.34 12.52
N GLU A 88 -15.60 -5.69 13.17
CA GLU A 88 -15.70 -4.31 13.63
C GLU A 88 -15.75 -3.27 12.49
N ARG A 89 -15.37 -3.66 11.27
CA ARG A 89 -15.34 -2.76 10.11
C ARG A 89 -16.75 -2.29 9.72
N PRO A 90 -16.90 -1.06 9.17
CA PRO A 90 -18.20 -0.48 8.87
C PRO A 90 -19.10 -1.30 7.94
N VAL A 91 -18.50 -1.99 6.95
CA VAL A 91 -19.22 -2.79 5.96
C VAL A 91 -19.75 -4.10 6.57
N PRO A 92 -18.92 -4.93 7.25
CA PRO A 92 -19.40 -6.05 8.05
C PRO A 92 -20.42 -5.67 9.14
N ARG A 93 -20.25 -4.50 9.78
CA ARG A 93 -21.18 -3.96 10.80
C ARG A 93 -22.55 -3.57 10.25
N GLY A 94 -22.74 -3.52 8.93
CA GLY A 94 -23.97 -3.04 8.30
C GLY A 94 -24.17 -1.52 8.35
N LEU A 95 -23.14 -0.76 8.77
CA LEU A 95 -23.21 0.71 8.79
C LEU A 95 -23.41 1.26 7.38
N VAL A 96 -22.84 0.64 6.36
CA VAL A 96 -23.05 1.01 4.95
C VAL A 96 -22.97 -0.24 4.09
N THR A 97 -23.77 -0.29 3.03
CA THR A 97 -23.77 -1.42 2.12
C THR A 97 -22.59 -1.31 1.15
N LEU A 98 -21.94 -2.43 0.85
CA LEU A 98 -20.85 -2.47 -0.14
C LEU A 98 -21.32 -1.95 -1.51
N ARG A 99 -22.57 -2.25 -1.89
CA ARG A 99 -23.19 -1.75 -3.12
C ARG A 99 -23.24 -0.22 -3.19
N LEU A 100 -23.50 0.45 -2.06
CA LEU A 100 -23.50 1.92 -2.02
C LEU A 100 -22.08 2.47 -2.25
N ILE A 101 -21.07 1.88 -1.59
CA ILE A 101 -19.67 2.32 -1.74
C ILE A 101 -19.18 2.09 -3.17
N VAL A 102 -19.51 0.94 -3.76
CA VAL A 102 -19.23 0.66 -5.18
C VAL A 102 -19.95 1.64 -6.10
N GLY A 103 -21.23 1.93 -5.85
CA GLY A 103 -22.00 2.91 -6.62
C GLY A 103 -21.38 4.31 -6.57
N LEU A 104 -20.91 4.73 -5.38
CA LEU A 104 -20.18 5.99 -5.21
C LEU A 104 -18.82 5.97 -5.94
N GLY A 105 -18.10 4.84 -5.94
CA GLY A 105 -16.85 4.68 -6.68
C GLY A 105 -17.06 4.79 -8.19
N ILE A 106 -18.10 4.15 -8.73
CA ILE A 106 -18.47 4.25 -10.15
C ILE A 106 -18.90 5.68 -10.49
N ALA A 107 -19.68 6.33 -9.63
CA ALA A 107 -20.04 7.74 -9.82
C ALA A 107 -18.79 8.64 -9.82
N GLY A 108 -17.83 8.36 -8.93
CA GLY A 108 -16.51 8.99 -8.91
C GLY A 108 -15.77 8.84 -10.24
N PHE A 109 -15.80 7.64 -10.82
CA PHE A 109 -15.10 7.35 -12.08
C PHE A 109 -15.62 8.24 -13.21
N PHE A 110 -16.94 8.37 -13.34
CA PHE A 110 -17.51 9.26 -14.36
C PHE A 110 -17.29 10.73 -14.03
N ALA A 111 -17.33 11.11 -12.75
CA ALA A 111 -17.08 12.48 -12.32
C ALA A 111 -15.64 12.92 -12.64
N THR A 112 -14.64 12.09 -12.38
CA THR A 112 -13.24 12.42 -12.69
C THR A 112 -13.01 12.56 -14.19
N LEU A 113 -13.59 11.68 -15.01
CA LEU A 113 -13.54 11.79 -16.47
C LEU A 113 -14.23 13.06 -16.98
N LEU A 114 -15.40 13.40 -16.43
CA LEU A 114 -16.12 14.62 -16.82
C LEU A 114 -15.34 15.88 -16.43
N ILE A 115 -14.79 15.94 -15.22
CA ILE A 115 -13.96 17.04 -14.75
C ILE A 115 -12.72 17.19 -15.65
N ALA A 116 -12.05 16.09 -15.99
CA ALA A 116 -10.89 16.10 -16.87
C ALA A 116 -11.26 16.58 -18.28
N ALA A 117 -12.34 16.05 -18.86
CA ALA A 117 -12.82 16.45 -20.18
C ALA A 117 -13.22 17.93 -20.24
N ALA A 118 -13.86 18.45 -19.20
CA ALA A 118 -14.28 19.85 -19.13
C ALA A 118 -13.10 20.82 -18.91
N TYR A 119 -12.09 20.42 -18.15
CA TYR A 119 -10.95 21.28 -17.83
C TYR A 119 -9.84 21.24 -18.89
N ALA A 120 -9.41 20.04 -19.27
CA ALA A 120 -8.37 19.82 -20.27
C ALA A 120 -8.53 18.41 -20.89
N PRO A 121 -9.18 18.28 -22.06
CA PRO A 121 -9.49 16.98 -22.68
C PRO A 121 -8.29 16.03 -22.84
N SER A 122 -7.08 16.57 -22.98
CA SER A 122 -5.84 15.77 -23.04
C SER A 122 -5.56 14.98 -21.76
N LEU A 123 -6.12 15.38 -20.61
CA LEU A 123 -6.00 14.68 -19.33
C LEU A 123 -6.85 13.40 -19.26
N VAL A 124 -7.83 13.24 -20.16
CA VAL A 124 -8.71 12.06 -20.16
C VAL A 124 -7.91 10.78 -20.38
N TRP A 125 -6.93 10.78 -21.28
CA TRP A 125 -6.11 9.60 -21.56
C TRP A 125 -5.23 9.15 -20.39
N PRO A 126 -4.39 10.00 -19.77
CA PRO A 126 -3.62 9.58 -18.59
C PRO A 126 -4.53 9.21 -17.41
N LEU A 127 -5.68 9.89 -17.25
CA LEU A 127 -6.64 9.54 -16.22
C LEU A 127 -7.28 8.16 -16.48
N ALA A 128 -7.68 7.88 -17.73
CA ALA A 128 -8.22 6.58 -18.11
C ALA A 128 -7.22 5.45 -17.87
N LEU A 129 -5.92 5.70 -18.10
CA LEU A 129 -4.86 4.75 -17.77
C LEU A 129 -4.80 4.47 -16.25
N VAL A 130 -4.88 5.51 -15.41
CA VAL A 130 -4.94 5.36 -13.95
C VAL A 130 -6.18 4.57 -13.53
N GLN A 131 -7.35 4.88 -14.10
CA GLN A 131 -8.59 4.15 -13.81
C GLN A 131 -8.52 2.68 -14.24
N ALA A 132 -7.96 2.41 -15.41
CA ALA A 132 -7.77 1.04 -15.89
C ALA A 132 -6.82 0.25 -14.98
N TRP A 133 -5.74 0.88 -14.52
CA TRP A 133 -4.84 0.31 -13.52
C TRP A 133 -5.57 -0.01 -12.22
N LEU A 134 -6.38 0.93 -11.71
CA LEU A 134 -7.16 0.74 -10.49
C LEU A 134 -8.15 -0.43 -10.61
N ALA A 135 -8.86 -0.52 -11.74
CA ALA A 135 -9.77 -1.63 -12.01
C ALA A 135 -9.03 -2.98 -12.06
N LEU A 136 -7.86 -3.02 -12.71
CA LEU A 136 -7.04 -4.22 -12.79
C LEU A 136 -6.50 -4.66 -11.42
N MET A 137 -6.11 -3.70 -10.57
CA MET A 137 -5.68 -3.96 -9.21
C MET A 137 -6.82 -4.53 -8.35
N THR A 138 -8.05 -4.07 -8.58
CA THR A 138 -9.26 -4.53 -7.86
C THR A 138 -9.55 -6.01 -8.12
N VAL A 139 -9.29 -6.50 -9.33
CA VAL A 139 -9.43 -7.93 -9.70
C VAL A 139 -8.16 -8.75 -9.44
N GLU A 140 -7.22 -8.22 -8.64
CA GLU A 140 -5.95 -8.85 -8.30
C GLU A 140 -5.14 -9.30 -9.54
N PHE A 141 -5.17 -8.52 -10.62
CA PHE A 141 -4.52 -8.85 -11.90
C PHE A 141 -4.93 -10.21 -12.48
N PHE A 142 -6.11 -10.72 -12.12
CA PHE A 142 -6.59 -12.06 -12.46
C PHE A 142 -5.71 -13.21 -11.92
N ALA A 143 -4.82 -12.93 -10.97
CA ALA A 143 -3.91 -13.90 -10.35
C ALA A 143 -3.99 -13.88 -8.81
N PRO A 144 -5.19 -13.98 -8.21
CA PRO A 144 -5.38 -13.82 -6.78
C PRO A 144 -4.63 -14.87 -5.95
N ASP A 145 -4.69 -16.14 -6.37
CA ASP A 145 -4.04 -17.24 -5.66
C ASP A 145 -2.50 -17.12 -5.71
N TRP A 146 -1.96 -16.68 -6.85
CA TRP A 146 -0.53 -16.46 -7.02
C TRP A 146 0.01 -15.34 -6.11
N LEU A 147 -0.77 -14.27 -5.91
CA LEU A 147 -0.43 -13.18 -5.01
C LEU A 147 -0.51 -13.60 -3.53
N ARG A 148 -1.49 -14.44 -3.16
CA ARG A 148 -1.62 -14.95 -1.79
C ARG A 148 -0.51 -15.92 -1.42
N ASP A 149 -0.04 -16.74 -2.37
CA ASP A 149 1.01 -17.76 -2.14
C ASP A 149 2.41 -17.17 -2.04
N ARG A 150 2.61 -15.90 -2.42
CA ARG A 150 3.91 -15.23 -2.41
C ARG A 150 3.86 -13.91 -1.65
N PRO A 151 3.66 -13.93 -0.31
CA PRO A 151 3.87 -12.75 0.49
C PRO A 151 5.31 -12.29 0.27
N VAL A 152 5.50 -11.08 -0.27
CA VAL A 152 6.83 -10.46 -0.34
C VAL A 152 7.49 -10.54 1.05
N PRO A 153 8.81 -10.75 1.15
CA PRO A 153 9.51 -10.93 2.44
C PRO A 153 9.29 -9.82 3.46
N LEU A 154 8.80 -8.66 3.01
CA LEU A 154 8.41 -7.55 3.85
C LEU A 154 7.30 -7.91 4.86
N SER A 155 6.35 -8.78 4.50
CA SER A 155 5.35 -9.27 5.46
C SER A 155 5.99 -10.15 6.54
N ARG A 156 7.04 -10.90 6.20
CA ARG A 156 7.83 -11.72 7.13
C ARG A 156 8.67 -10.85 8.09
N LEU A 157 9.17 -9.71 7.62
CA LEU A 157 9.90 -8.73 8.43
C LEU A 157 8.97 -7.85 9.29
N ALA A 158 7.76 -7.52 8.80
CA ALA A 158 6.81 -6.66 9.49
C ALA A 158 5.93 -7.41 10.51
N TYR A 159 5.62 -8.69 10.29
CA TYR A 159 4.77 -9.50 11.17
C TYR A 159 5.52 -10.57 11.97
N GLY A 160 6.81 -10.78 11.73
CA GLY A 160 7.59 -11.86 12.33
C GLY A 160 7.12 -13.25 11.89
N ASP A 161 7.83 -14.29 12.33
CA ASP A 161 7.56 -15.70 11.95
C ASP A 161 6.16 -16.21 12.36
N HIS A 162 5.40 -15.45 13.16
CA HIS A 162 4.03 -15.79 13.55
C HIS A 162 3.03 -15.82 12.40
N ALA A 163 3.32 -15.18 11.25
CA ALA A 163 2.49 -15.30 10.06
C ALA A 163 2.59 -16.66 9.37
N ALA A 164 3.67 -17.43 9.61
CA ALA A 164 3.86 -18.77 9.04
C ALA A 164 2.95 -19.82 9.69
N ASP A 165 2.37 -19.52 10.85
CA ASP A 165 1.59 -20.46 11.66
C ASP A 165 0.07 -20.36 11.42
N ARG A 166 -0.37 -19.56 10.43
CA ARG A 166 -1.78 -19.59 10.03
C ARG A 166 -2.08 -20.93 9.36
N PRO A 167 -3.10 -21.69 9.82
CA PRO A 167 -3.44 -22.97 9.22
C PRO A 167 -3.93 -22.76 7.78
N VAL A 168 -3.10 -23.15 6.82
CA VAL A 168 -3.47 -23.23 5.41
C VAL A 168 -4.61 -24.24 5.28
N PRO A 169 -5.73 -23.93 4.60
CA PRO A 169 -6.87 -24.84 4.50
C PRO A 169 -6.46 -26.22 3.97
N HIS A 170 -6.95 -27.29 4.63
CA HIS A 170 -6.63 -28.70 4.36
C HIS A 170 -6.89 -29.15 2.90
N ARG A 171 -7.60 -28.35 2.09
CA ARG A 171 -7.84 -28.63 0.66
C ARG A 171 -6.59 -28.47 -0.22
N LEU A 172 -5.54 -27.77 0.21
CA LEU A 172 -4.30 -27.61 -0.55
C LEU A 172 -3.26 -28.72 -0.31
N ARG A 173 -3.46 -29.58 0.70
CA ARG A 173 -2.49 -30.65 1.02
C ARG A 173 -2.52 -31.82 0.03
N VAL A 174 -3.60 -31.97 -0.74
CA VAL A 174 -3.78 -33.09 -1.69
C VAL A 174 -3.23 -32.75 -3.08
N ALA A 175 -3.13 -31.47 -3.45
CA ALA A 175 -2.56 -31.05 -4.73
C ALA A 175 -1.01 -30.98 -4.71
N ALA A 176 -0.41 -30.72 -3.54
CA ALA A 176 1.04 -30.60 -3.38
C ALA A 176 1.80 -31.95 -3.47
N GLY A 177 1.10 -33.08 -3.44
CA GLY A 177 1.72 -34.41 -3.47
C GLY A 177 2.02 -34.97 -4.87
N ARG A 178 1.62 -34.31 -5.96
CA ARG A 178 1.69 -34.90 -7.31
C ARG A 178 2.45 -34.12 -8.39
N GLY A 179 3.09 -33.00 -8.07
CA GLY A 179 3.77 -32.25 -9.12
C GLY A 179 4.79 -31.26 -8.61
N LEU A 180 5.95 -31.76 -8.17
CA LEU A 180 7.21 -30.99 -8.13
C LEU A 180 8.41 -31.91 -7.86
N ALA A 181 8.53 -32.98 -8.65
CA ALA A 181 9.81 -33.60 -8.90
C ALA A 181 10.47 -32.87 -10.09
N ALA A 182 11.06 -31.69 -9.83
CA ALA A 182 12.12 -31.06 -10.65
C ALA A 182 12.27 -29.56 -10.32
N ALA A 183 12.89 -29.24 -9.19
CA ALA A 183 13.63 -27.98 -9.06
C ALA A 183 14.69 -28.18 -7.99
N ARG A 184 15.95 -28.39 -8.41
CA ARG A 184 17.09 -28.39 -7.48
C ARG A 184 17.20 -27.01 -6.84
N PRO A 185 17.26 -26.89 -5.50
CA PRO A 185 17.52 -25.62 -4.86
C PRO A 185 18.97 -25.20 -5.12
N LEU A 186 19.17 -23.95 -5.54
CA LEU A 186 20.47 -23.29 -5.56
C LEU A 186 20.99 -23.21 -4.11
N ASP A 187 22.07 -23.92 -3.86
CA ASP A 187 22.72 -24.06 -2.56
C ASP A 187 23.47 -22.76 -2.22
N PHE A 188 22.74 -21.76 -1.73
CA PHE A 188 23.35 -20.53 -1.21
C PHE A 188 23.90 -20.82 0.19
N SER A 189 25.14 -21.30 0.16
CA SER A 189 26.03 -21.71 1.24
C SER A 189 25.74 -21.11 2.62
N ARG A 190 25.26 -21.97 3.53
CA ARG A 190 25.16 -21.73 4.99
C ARG A 190 26.50 -21.28 5.63
N ALA A 191 27.62 -21.47 4.94
CA ALA A 191 28.94 -21.02 5.37
C ALA A 191 29.06 -19.48 5.43
N LEU A 192 28.53 -18.77 4.43
CA LEU A 192 28.59 -17.29 4.36
C LEU A 192 27.74 -16.64 5.45
N LEU A 193 26.63 -17.27 5.84
CA LEU A 193 25.78 -16.78 6.91
C LEU A 193 26.41 -17.00 8.29
N ARG A 194 27.12 -18.13 8.50
CA ARG A 194 27.85 -18.38 9.75
C ARG A 194 29.03 -17.44 9.93
N GLU A 195 29.72 -17.08 8.86
CA GLU A 195 30.87 -16.17 8.92
C GLU A 195 30.44 -14.74 9.28
N ARG A 196 29.34 -14.24 8.72
CA ARG A 196 28.79 -12.91 9.07
C ARG A 196 28.23 -12.82 10.49
N LEU A 197 27.66 -13.91 11.01
CA LEU A 197 27.15 -13.92 12.39
C LEU A 197 28.29 -13.97 13.41
N ARG A 198 29.41 -14.63 13.08
CA ARG A 198 30.59 -14.69 13.95
C ARG A 198 31.29 -13.33 14.12
N ASP A 199 31.20 -12.46 13.12
CA ASP A 199 31.81 -11.12 13.17
C ASP A 199 30.94 -10.09 13.92
N ARG A 200 29.63 -10.38 14.09
CA ARG A 200 28.69 -9.51 14.81
C ARG A 200 28.82 -9.61 16.33
N ASP A 201 29.21 -10.77 16.84
CA ASP A 201 29.34 -11.06 18.29
C ASP A 201 30.76 -10.85 18.84
N ARG A 202 31.69 -10.29 18.06
CA ARG A 202 33.01 -9.92 18.60
C ARG A 202 32.87 -8.73 19.57
N PRO A 203 33.35 -8.86 20.82
CA PRO A 203 33.29 -7.77 21.80
C PRO A 203 34.12 -6.56 21.33
N LYS A 204 33.54 -5.36 21.45
CA LYS A 204 34.11 -4.09 20.94
C LYS A 204 35.51 -3.75 21.47
N THR A 205 35.94 -4.36 22.57
CA THR A 205 37.25 -4.14 23.21
C THR A 205 38.43 -4.66 22.37
N LEU A 206 38.24 -5.68 21.53
CA LEU A 206 39.30 -6.17 20.63
C LEU A 206 39.53 -5.26 19.41
N ARG A 207 38.49 -4.56 18.93
CA ARG A 207 38.58 -3.62 17.80
C ARG A 207 39.40 -2.35 18.11
N GLN A 208 39.51 -1.97 19.39
CA GLN A 208 40.34 -0.83 19.80
C GLN A 208 41.83 -1.22 19.98
N GLY A 209 42.12 -2.46 20.36
CA GLY A 209 43.50 -2.96 20.48
C GLY A 209 44.23 -3.03 19.14
N GLU A 210 43.58 -3.53 18.08
CA GLU A 210 44.18 -3.61 16.73
C GLU A 210 44.38 -2.22 16.08
N ARG A 211 43.53 -1.25 16.40
CA ARG A 211 43.70 0.15 15.93
C ARG A 211 44.85 0.88 16.63
N ALA A 212 45.20 0.50 17.86
CA ALA A 212 46.33 1.06 18.58
C ALA A 212 47.67 0.42 18.14
N ALA A 213 47.66 -0.86 17.77
CA ALA A 213 48.84 -1.55 17.23
C ALA A 213 49.24 -1.00 15.85
N GLY A 214 48.30 -0.91 14.89
CA GLY A 214 48.60 -0.42 13.54
C GLY A 214 48.98 1.08 13.46
N ARG A 215 48.81 1.85 14.53
CA ARG A 215 49.23 3.27 14.59
C ARG A 215 50.66 3.45 15.13
N ARG A 216 51.23 2.44 15.81
CA ARG A 216 52.63 2.47 16.25
C ARG A 216 53.60 2.11 15.13
N ASP A 217 53.14 1.31 14.17
CA ASP A 217 53.96 0.84 13.05
C ASP A 217 54.12 1.89 11.94
N LEU A 218 53.25 2.91 11.91
CA LEU A 218 53.26 4.01 10.92
C LEU A 218 54.18 5.19 11.27
N PHE A 219 54.79 5.21 12.47
CA PHE A 219 55.66 6.32 12.94
C PHE A 219 57.03 5.86 13.45
N GLY A 220 57.47 4.64 13.09
CA GLY A 220 58.69 4.03 13.64
C GLY A 220 59.54 3.31 12.61
N ALA A 221 59.91 3.98 11.51
CA ALA A 221 61.07 3.62 10.68
C ALA A 221 61.34 4.77 9.71
N ASP A 222 62.08 5.79 10.16
CA ASP A 222 63.01 6.61 9.35
C ASP A 222 63.66 7.65 10.26
N GLY A 223 64.93 7.43 10.62
CA GLY A 223 65.74 8.42 11.34
C GLY A 223 66.93 7.83 12.09
N ALA A 224 68.06 7.75 11.37
CA ALA A 224 69.47 7.77 11.82
C ALA A 224 69.97 6.73 12.85
#